data_AF-A0A9E6ZYN1-F1
#
_entry.id   AF-A0A9E6ZYN1-F1
#
_cell.length_a   1.000
_cell.length_b   1.000
_cell.length_c   1.000
_cell.angle_alpha   90.00
_cell.angle_beta   90.00
_cell.angle_gamma   90.00
#
_symmetry.space_group_name_H-M   'P 1'
#
loop_
_entity.id
_entity.type
_entity.pdbx_description
1 polymer ?
#
loop_
_entity_poly.entity_id
_entity_poly.type
_entity_poly.pdbx_seq_one_letter_code
_entity_poly.pdbx_strand_id
1 'polypeptide(L)' 'MIDQSSMLCAHCQRCGRRSVLGRVDAATLAPPTEGGNAPRLRCDMCGGRQVKLFNAQGPVEMLAFLNGRM' A
#
# COMPACT_ATOMS: atom_id res chain seq x y z
N MET A 1 5.05 -10.51 22.45
CA MET A 1 5.45 -10.52 21.03
C MET A 1 4.76 -9.36 20.35
N ILE A 2 5.50 -8.31 19.97
CA ILE A 2 4.92 -7.21 19.20
C ILE A 2 4.74 -7.75 17.79
N ASP A 3 3.49 -7.99 17.42
CA ASP A 3 3.07 -8.31 16.06
C ASP A 3 3.52 -7.16 15.15
N GLN A 4 4.70 -7.28 14.53
CA GLN A 4 5.21 -6.36 13.51
C GLN A 4 4.44 -6.57 12.19
N SER A 5 3.11 -6.64 12.28
CA SER A 5 2.24 -6.73 11.13
C SER A 5 2.22 -5.37 10.44
N SER A 6 3.16 -5.15 9.53
CA SER A 6 3.09 -3.99 8.64
C SER A 6 1.81 -4.09 7.79
N MET A 7 1.19 -2.95 7.51
CA MET A 7 -0.02 -2.90 6.70
C MET A 7 0.25 -2.22 5.36
N LEU A 8 -0.14 -2.90 4.28
CA LEU A 8 -0.02 -2.37 2.94
C LEU A 8 -1.20 -1.44 2.67
N CYS A 9 -0.88 -0.19 2.38
CA CYS A 9 -1.80 0.84 1.99
C CYS A 9 -1.59 1.19 0.50
N ALA A 10 -2.66 1.62 -0.18
CA ALA A 10 -2.65 1.97 -1.58
C ALA A 10 -3.30 3.34 -1.80
N HIS A 11 -2.65 4.20 -2.60
CA HIS A 11 -3.14 5.52 -2.98
C HIS A 11 -3.20 5.65 -4.50
N CYS A 12 -4.41 5.78 -5.05
CA CYS A 12 -4.62 6.12 -6.44
C CYS A 12 -4.32 7.60 -6.69
N GLN A 13 -3.26 7.91 -7.41
CA GLN A 13 -2.88 9.28 -7.77
C GLN A 13 -3.86 9.94 -8.74
N ARG A 14 -4.72 9.15 -9.41
CA ARG A 14 -5.68 9.66 -10.40
C ARG A 14 -6.95 10.23 -9.76
N CYS A 15 -7.50 9.56 -8.75
CA CYS A 15 -8.75 9.98 -8.10
C CYS A 15 -8.59 10.29 -6.60
N GLY A 16 -7.37 10.22 -6.06
CA GLY A 16 -7.07 10.48 -4.65
C GLY A 16 -7.53 9.37 -3.69
N ARG A 17 -8.07 8.25 -4.20
CA ARG A 17 -8.61 7.18 -3.35
C ARG A 17 -7.50 6.50 -2.57
N ARG A 18 -7.71 6.39 -1.25
CA ARG A 18 -6.82 5.69 -0.31
C ARG A 18 -7.52 4.42 0.19
N SER A 19 -6.78 3.32 0.30
CA SER A 19 -7.33 2.02 0.73
C SER A 19 -6.26 1.20 1.45
N VAL A 20 -6.70 0.31 2.33
CA VAL A 20 -5.84 -0.67 3.02
C VAL A 20 -6.02 -2.00 2.30
N LEU A 21 -4.91 -2.60 1.85
CA LEU A 21 -4.90 -3.88 1.15
C LEU A 21 -4.80 -5.07 2.11
N GLY A 22 -4.21 -4.87 3.30
CA GLY A 22 -4.14 -5.89 4.36
C GLY A 22 -2.80 -5.90 5.09
N ARG A 23 -2.60 -6.92 5.91
CA ARG A 23 -1.31 -7.22 6.55
C ARG A 23 -0.36 -7.82 5.52
N VAL A 24 0.89 -7.39 5.53
CA VAL A 24 1.94 -7.92 4.68
C VAL A 24 3.15 -8.23 5.54
N ASP A 25 3.67 -9.44 5.37
CA ASP A 25 4.99 -9.77 5.89
C ASP A 25 6.05 -9.00 5.12
N ALA A 26 7.12 -8.59 5.82
CA ALA A 26 8.24 -7.85 5.24
C ALA A 26 8.85 -8.55 4.00
N ALA A 27 8.74 -9.88 3.91
CA ALA A 27 9.16 -10.67 2.74
C ALA A 27 8.36 -10.34 1.45
N THR A 28 7.10 -9.91 1.59
CA THR A 28 6.21 -9.53 0.47
C THR A 28 6.50 -8.12 -0.06
N LEU A 29 7.17 -7.30 0.75
CA LEU A 29 7.55 -5.91 0.45
C LEU A 29 8.96 -5.81 -0.15
N ALA A 30 9.69 -6.92 -0.25
CA ALA A 30 10.97 -6.93 -0.94
C ALA A 30 10.77 -6.42 -2.37
N PRO A 31 11.55 -5.42 -2.82
CA PRO A 31 11.45 -4.93 -4.19
C PRO A 31 11.64 -6.13 -5.13
N PRO A 32 10.79 -6.29 -6.17
CA PRO A 32 10.95 -7.38 -7.10
C PRO A 32 12.37 -7.30 -7.67
N THR A 33 13.14 -8.38 -7.54
CA THR A 33 14.46 -8.54 -8.17
C THR A 33 14.37 -8.10 -9.62
N GLU A 34 15.32 -7.28 -10.06
CA GLU A 34 15.42 -6.69 -11.40
C GLU A 34 15.07 -7.73 -12.49
N GLY A 35 13.85 -7.66 -13.02
CA GLY A 35 13.31 -8.65 -13.98
C GLY A 35 11.91 -9.17 -13.64
N GLY A 36 11.47 -9.04 -12.39
CA GLY A 36 10.10 -9.36 -11.99
C GLY A 36 9.13 -8.21 -12.32
N ASN A 37 8.15 -8.47 -13.18
CA ASN A 37 7.11 -7.50 -13.52
C ASN A 37 6.35 -7.09 -12.24
N ALA A 38 6.69 -5.94 -11.65
CA ALA A 38 6.07 -5.47 -10.42
C ALA A 38 4.54 -5.49 -10.58
N PRO A 39 3.78 -6.05 -9.60
CA PRO A 39 2.34 -6.18 -9.73
C PRO A 39 1.69 -4.80 -9.94
N ARG A 40 1.15 -4.58 -11.15
CA ARG A 40 0.52 -3.32 -11.53
C ARG A 40 -0.90 -3.27 -10.94
N LEU A 41 -1.02 -2.68 -9.75
CA LEU A 41 -2.32 -2.43 -9.12
C LEU A 41 -3.18 -1.47 -9.96
N ARG A 42 -4.48 -1.74 -9.98
CA ARG A 42 -5.50 -0.87 -10.57
C ARG A 42 -6.43 -0.37 -9.46
N CYS A 43 -6.92 0.85 -9.62
CA CYS A 43 -7.96 1.37 -8.75
C CYS A 43 -9.33 0.90 -9.25
N ASP A 44 -10.06 0.16 -8.44
CA ASP A 44 -11.40 -0.37 -8.80
C ASP A 44 -12.43 0.72 -9.04
N MET A 45 -12.23 1.91 -8.47
CA MET A 45 -13.17 3.03 -8.57
C MET A 45 -13.02 3.83 -9.87
N CYS A 46 -11.79 4.01 -10.39
CA CYS A 46 -11.54 4.85 -11.58
C CYS A 46 -10.80 4.13 -12.71
N GLY A 47 -10.43 2.85 -12.52
CA GLY A 47 -9.63 2.06 -13.46
C GLY A 47 -8.18 2.53 -13.63
N GLY A 48 -7.74 3.54 -12.87
CA GLY A 48 -6.40 4.11 -12.96
C GLY A 48 -5.30 3.11 -12.56
N ARG A 49 -4.18 3.13 -13.28
CA ARG A 49 -2.98 2.29 -13.00
C ARG A 49 -1.91 3.03 -12.20
N GLN A 50 -2.15 4.30 -11.88
CA GLN A 50 -1.24 5.14 -11.09
C GLN A 50 -1.53 4.95 -9.60
N VAL A 51 -1.26 3.75 -9.08
CA VAL A 51 -1.44 3.40 -7.67
C VAL A 51 -0.06 3.36 -7.00
N LYS A 52 0.12 4.16 -5.95
CA LYS A 52 1.31 4.10 -5.08
C LYS A 52 1.02 3.23 -3.87
N LEU A 53 1.94 2.35 -3.55
CA LEU A 53 1.90 1.55 -2.34
C LEU A 53 2.64 2.27 -1.21
N PHE A 54 2.12 2.12 0.01
CA PHE A 54 2.71 2.64 1.24
C PHE A 54 2.71 1.53 2.28
N ASN A 55 3.84 1.34 2.96
CA ASN A 55 3.95 0.35 4.01
C ASN A 55 3.83 1.02 5.39
N ALA A 56 2.69 0.86 6.05
CA ALA A 56 2.45 1.39 7.39
C ALA A 56 3.04 0.44 8.44
N GLN A 57 3.87 0.97 9.33
CA GLN A 57 4.52 0.22 10.42
C GLN A 57 3.57 -0.08 11.59
N GLY A 58 2.29 0.30 11.49
CA GLY A 58 1.28 -0.03 12.49
C GLY A 58 -0.05 0.70 12.27
N PRO A 59 -1.02 0.53 13.19
CA PRO A 59 -2.37 1.08 13.05
C PRO A 59 -2.41 2.61 13.01
N VAL A 60 -1.53 3.28 13.77
CA VAL A 60 -1.45 4.75 13.82
C VAL A 60 -1.04 5.31 12.46
N GLU A 61 -0.02 4.71 11.85
CA GLU A 61 0.44 5.08 10.51
C GLU A 61 -0.63 4.79 9.44
N MET A 62 -1.30 3.63 9.50
CA MET A 62 -2.41 3.33 8.61
C MET A 62 -3.53 4.39 8.70
N LEU A 63 -3.90 4.80 9.92
CA LEU A 63 -4.91 5.85 10.13
C LEU A 63 -4.45 7.20 9.58
N ALA A 64 -3.19 7.59 9.80
CA ALA A 64 -2.64 8.82 9.25
C ALA A 64 -2.67 8.82 7.71
N PHE A 65 -2.33 7.68 7.09
CA PHE A 65 -2.44 7.48 5.64
C PHE A 65 -3.87 7.71 5.16
N LEU A 66 -4.86 7.04 5.76
CA LEU A 66 -6.27 7.15 5.35
C LEU A 66 -6.80 8.57 5.47
N ASN A 67 -6.33 9.33 6.48
CA ASN A 67 -6.74 10.70 6.73
C ASN A 67 -6.00 11.76 5.90
N GLY A 68 -5.08 11.38 5.01
CA GLY A 68 -4.36 12.39 4.21
C GLY A 68 -3.20 13.07 4.93
N ARG A 69 -2.74 12.54 6.07
CA ARG A 69 -1.74 13.17 6.95
C ARG A 69 -0.33 12.57 6.82
N MET A 70 -0.11 11.85 5.72
CA MET A 70 1.17 11.30 5.28
C MET A 70 1.52 11.83 3.91
#